data_AF-A0A7S3X1K6-F1
#
_entry.id   AF-A0A7S3X1K6-F1
#
_cell.length_a   1.000
_cell.length_b   1.000
_cell.length_c   1.000
_cell.angle_alpha   90.00
_cell.angle_beta   90.00
_cell.angle_gamma   90.00
#
_symmetry.space_group_name_H-M   'P 1'
#
loop_
_entity.id
_entity.type
_entity.pdbx_description
1 polymer ?
#
loop_
_entity_poly.entity_id
_entity_poly.type
_entity_poly.pdbx_seq_one_letter_code
_entity_poly.pdbx_strand_id
1 'polypeptide(L)'
;NTSTLFGSAPDLCFSLGAATEPWKDHKITVSTTGPGWQWFNSVLGYMFFRVLSVYQLKYLMTFNENNTQAFIIPIIRLYPLPGFFKFPIWLVHFKADFQSNPVFCKELTKDATTDQIKACASVKRESTVLGSNIGTYYMHKIGDKDHKPIEPAYSMYLKHANEVSQPDPTSAVKYLGKKLVGPYMEKGTSFVGGNGNYCTFPPSMVADVPKKLMQILWSM
;
A
#
# COMPACT_ATOMS: atom_id res chain seq x y z
N ASN A 1 17.74 12.20 -4.70
CA ASN A 1 17.63 13.66 -4.55
C ASN A 1 16.30 14.15 -5.10
N THR A 2 15.30 14.18 -4.22
CA THR A 2 14.19 15.15 -4.14
C THR A 2 13.49 14.79 -2.83
N SER A 3 13.81 15.54 -1.78
CA SER A 3 13.11 15.45 -0.50
C SER A 3 11.69 15.95 -0.73
N THR A 4 10.76 15.04 -0.99
CA THR A 4 9.34 15.39 -1.01
C THR A 4 8.92 15.57 0.45
N LEU A 5 8.51 16.79 0.81
CA LEU A 5 7.84 17.06 2.10
C LEU A 5 6.56 16.20 2.28
N PHE A 6 6.11 15.55 1.20
CA PHE A 6 5.14 14.47 1.16
C PHE A 6 5.81 13.20 0.61
N GLY A 7 6.70 12.59 1.41
CA GLY A 7 7.21 11.24 1.12
C GLY A 7 6.05 10.27 0.83
N SER A 8 6.31 9.21 0.06
CA SER A 8 5.39 8.07 0.02
C SER A 8 5.02 7.69 1.45
N ALA A 9 3.75 7.36 1.67
CA ALA A 9 3.37 6.80 2.96
C ALA A 9 4.26 5.57 3.23
N PRO A 10 4.68 5.33 4.49
CA PRO A 10 5.56 4.23 4.87
C PRO A 10 4.81 2.88 4.83
N ASP A 11 4.20 2.56 3.69
CA ASP A 11 3.49 1.33 3.41
C ASP A 11 4.33 0.37 2.55
N LEU A 12 4.14 -0.92 2.82
CA LEU A 12 4.88 -2.02 2.18
C LEU A 12 4.12 -2.62 1.03
N CYS A 13 2.83 -2.83 1.24
CA CYS A 13 1.92 -3.39 0.26
C CYS A 13 0.48 -3.20 0.69
N PHE A 14 -0.43 -3.34 -0.27
CA PHE A 14 -1.85 -3.36 0.01
C PHE A 14 -2.56 -4.46 -0.79
N SER A 15 -3.83 -4.69 -0.48
CA SER A 15 -4.71 -5.63 -1.17
C SER A 15 -6.11 -5.02 -1.31
N LEU A 16 -6.67 -5.09 -2.51
CA LEU A 16 -8.05 -4.69 -2.76
C LEU A 16 -9.05 -5.74 -2.26
N GLY A 17 -8.61 -6.99 -2.05
CA GLY A 17 -9.44 -8.08 -1.53
C GLY A 17 -9.89 -7.90 -0.09
N ALA A 18 -9.23 -7.02 0.65
CA ALA A 18 -9.56 -6.66 2.02
C ALA A 18 -10.18 -5.25 2.12
N ALA A 19 -10.91 -4.85 1.08
CA ALA A 19 -11.64 -3.59 1.05
C ALA A 19 -12.66 -3.49 2.20
N THR A 20 -12.84 -2.28 2.71
CA THR A 20 -13.76 -2.02 3.82
C THR A 20 -15.22 -1.99 3.40
N GLU A 21 -15.49 -1.80 2.11
CA GLU A 21 -16.83 -1.78 1.52
C GLU A 21 -16.84 -2.69 0.29
N PRO A 22 -17.95 -3.37 0.00
CA PRO A 22 -18.04 -4.27 -1.13
C PRO A 22 -17.90 -3.50 -2.44
N TRP A 23 -17.32 -4.15 -3.44
CA TRP A 23 -17.30 -3.64 -4.81
C TRP A 23 -18.72 -3.39 -5.31
N LYS A 24 -19.01 -2.16 -5.76
CA LYS A 24 -20.31 -1.75 -6.29
C LYS A 24 -20.15 -0.63 -7.32
N ASP A 25 -20.85 -0.73 -8.45
CA ASP A 25 -20.88 0.32 -9.49
C ASP A 25 -19.47 0.81 -9.91
N HIS A 26 -18.56 -0.14 -10.15
CA HIS A 26 -17.14 0.11 -10.44
C HIS A 26 -16.39 0.89 -9.35
N LYS A 27 -16.86 0.87 -8.11
CA LYS A 27 -16.24 1.54 -6.97
C LYS A 27 -15.87 0.56 -5.89
N ILE A 28 -14.76 0.87 -5.22
CA ILE A 28 -14.30 0.18 -4.03
C ILE A 28 -13.70 1.19 -3.06
N THR A 29 -13.99 1.00 -1.78
CA THR A 29 -13.46 1.84 -0.71
C THR A 29 -12.48 1.03 0.12
N VAL A 30 -11.25 1.49 0.22
CA VAL A 30 -10.18 0.83 0.98
C VAL A 30 -9.72 1.75 2.10
N SER A 31 -9.79 1.28 3.34
CA SER A 31 -9.19 2.01 4.47
C SER A 31 -7.68 1.79 4.49
N THR A 32 -6.91 2.87 4.64
CA THR A 32 -5.45 2.79 4.79
C THR A 32 -5.04 2.17 6.13
N THR A 33 -5.97 2.07 7.08
CA THR A 33 -5.75 1.46 8.39
C THR A 33 -6.54 0.17 8.57
N GLY A 34 -7.08 -0.37 7.47
CA GLY A 34 -7.76 -1.66 7.43
C GLY A 34 -6.80 -2.83 7.16
N PRO A 35 -7.35 -4.07 7.16
CA PRO A 35 -6.56 -5.30 7.00
C PRO A 35 -5.89 -5.44 5.63
N GLY A 36 -6.34 -4.66 4.65
CA GLY A 36 -5.75 -4.62 3.33
C GLY A 36 -4.47 -3.81 3.24
N TRP A 37 -3.97 -3.19 4.31
CA TRP A 37 -2.79 -2.33 4.27
C TRP A 37 -1.69 -2.83 5.21
N GLN A 38 -0.46 -2.91 4.69
CA GLN A 38 0.73 -3.23 5.47
C GLN A 38 1.65 -2.02 5.58
N TRP A 39 2.12 -1.78 6.79
CA TRP A 39 2.93 -0.63 7.17
C TRP A 39 4.34 -1.06 7.55
N PHE A 40 5.33 -0.19 7.32
CA PHE A 40 6.68 -0.40 7.83
C PHE A 40 6.65 -0.60 9.33
N ASN A 41 7.30 -1.65 9.82
CA ASN A 41 7.51 -1.81 11.24
C ASN A 41 8.65 -0.89 11.70
N SER A 42 8.34 0.39 11.80
CA SER A 42 9.27 1.46 12.17
C SER A 42 8.53 2.62 12.83
N VAL A 43 9.28 3.49 13.52
CA VAL A 43 8.72 4.70 14.17
C VAL A 43 7.86 5.52 13.21
N LEU A 44 8.35 5.73 11.98
CA LEU A 44 7.65 6.48 10.95
C LEU A 44 6.35 5.78 10.53
N GLY A 45 6.39 4.46 10.33
CA GLY A 45 5.21 3.63 10.04
C GLY A 45 4.14 3.75 11.11
N TYR A 46 4.51 3.64 12.39
CA TYR A 46 3.56 3.77 13.50
C TYR A 46 2.93 5.16 13.56
N MET A 47 3.75 6.21 13.40
CA MET A 47 3.28 7.59 13.44
C MET A 47 2.28 7.88 12.31
N PHE A 48 2.60 7.51 11.07
CA PHE A 48 1.70 7.67 9.93
C PHE A 48 0.41 6.89 10.12
N PHE A 49 0.50 5.62 10.55
CA PHE A 49 -0.66 4.80 10.85
C PHE A 49 -1.59 5.48 11.87
N ARG A 50 -1.02 6.04 12.95
CA ARG A 50 -1.80 6.76 13.97
C ARG A 50 -2.51 7.98 13.40
N VAL A 51 -1.80 8.82 12.63
CA VAL A 51 -2.39 10.01 11.98
C VAL A 51 -3.55 9.60 11.08
N LEU A 52 -3.32 8.63 10.18
CA LEU A 52 -4.36 8.16 9.26
C LEU A 52 -5.53 7.48 9.98
N SER A 53 -5.28 6.84 11.12
CA SER A 53 -6.32 6.25 11.96
C SER A 53 -7.21 7.31 12.60
N VAL A 54 -6.61 8.39 13.11
CA VAL A 54 -7.35 9.52 13.70
C VAL A 54 -8.28 10.15 12.66
N TYR A 55 -7.80 10.36 11.44
CA TYR A 55 -8.59 10.91 10.35
C TYR A 55 -9.39 9.87 9.57
N GLN A 56 -9.36 8.60 9.98
CA GLN A 56 -9.99 7.47 9.28
C GLN A 56 -9.81 7.54 7.75
N LEU A 57 -8.58 7.80 7.28
CA LEU A 57 -8.32 7.95 5.85
C LEU A 57 -8.74 6.67 5.10
N LYS A 58 -9.52 6.87 4.03
CA LYS A 58 -9.84 5.83 3.06
C LYS A 58 -9.53 6.35 1.65
N TYR A 59 -9.37 5.43 0.72
CA TYR A 59 -9.34 5.69 -0.70
C TYR A 59 -10.62 5.19 -1.34
N LEU A 60 -11.36 6.09 -1.98
CA LEU A 60 -12.43 5.73 -2.90
C LEU A 60 -11.81 5.59 -4.29
N MET A 61 -11.76 4.35 -4.79
CA MET A 61 -11.26 4.05 -6.13
C MET A 61 -12.45 3.84 -7.06
N THR A 62 -12.51 4.58 -8.17
CA THR A 62 -13.53 4.45 -9.21
C THR A 62 -12.87 3.95 -10.48
N PHE A 63 -13.24 2.74 -10.91
CA PHE A 63 -12.71 2.09 -12.09
C PHE A 63 -13.51 2.48 -13.33
N ASN A 64 -12.85 2.48 -14.48
CA ASN A 64 -13.52 2.57 -15.77
C ASN A 64 -14.20 1.23 -16.14
N GLU A 65 -14.98 1.22 -17.22
CA GLU A 65 -15.81 0.07 -17.61
C GLU A 65 -15.01 -1.23 -17.81
N ASN A 66 -13.80 -1.13 -18.37
CA ASN A 66 -12.91 -2.26 -18.62
C ASN A 66 -11.90 -2.52 -17.49
N ASN A 67 -12.01 -1.80 -16.36
CA ASN A 67 -11.13 -1.89 -15.19
C ASN A 67 -9.62 -1.72 -15.51
N THR A 68 -9.28 -1.03 -16.60
CA THR A 68 -7.88 -0.71 -16.95
C THR A 68 -7.38 0.56 -16.29
N GLN A 69 -8.28 1.38 -15.73
CA GLN A 69 -7.93 2.61 -15.03
C GLN A 69 -8.77 2.75 -13.76
N ALA A 70 -8.18 3.31 -12.70
CA ALA A 70 -8.89 3.76 -11.52
C ALA A 70 -8.53 5.20 -11.16
N PHE A 71 -9.56 6.00 -10.87
CA PHE A 71 -9.43 7.29 -10.23
C PHE A 71 -9.55 7.13 -8.74
N ILE A 72 -8.53 7.56 -8.00
CA ILE A 72 -8.42 7.37 -6.56
C ILE A 72 -8.61 8.73 -5.89
N ILE A 73 -9.59 8.82 -5.00
CA ILE A 73 -9.89 10.03 -4.25
C ILE A 73 -9.73 9.72 -2.76
N PRO A 74 -8.85 10.43 -2.03
CA PRO A 74 -8.81 10.30 -0.59
C PRO A 74 -10.12 10.82 0.02
N ILE A 75 -10.60 10.13 1.04
CA ILE A 75 -11.71 10.56 1.88
C ILE A 75 -11.27 10.47 3.34
N ILE A 76 -11.50 11.53 4.11
CA ILE A 76 -11.09 11.61 5.52
C ILE A 76 -12.28 11.96 6.39
N ARG A 77 -12.28 11.50 7.64
CA ARG A 77 -13.17 11.98 8.67
C ARG A 77 -12.54 13.20 9.34
N LEU A 78 -13.15 14.37 9.14
CA LEU A 78 -12.73 15.61 9.80
C LEU A 78 -13.41 15.70 11.16
N TYR A 79 -12.67 15.59 12.26
CA TYR A 79 -13.23 15.85 13.57
C TYR A 79 -13.34 17.37 13.82
N PRO A 80 -14.46 17.89 14.38
CA PRO A 80 -15.65 17.20 14.90
C PRO A 80 -16.82 17.08 13.90
N LEU A 81 -16.61 17.32 12.60
CA LEU A 81 -17.68 17.30 11.60
C LEU A 81 -18.26 15.88 11.41
N PRO A 82 -19.59 15.73 11.30
CA PRO A 82 -20.19 14.45 10.95
C PRO A 82 -19.86 14.08 9.50
N GLY A 83 -19.54 12.80 9.27
CA GLY A 83 -19.33 12.24 7.93
C GLY A 83 -17.87 12.21 7.44
N PHE A 84 -17.71 11.87 6.16
CA PHE A 84 -16.43 11.85 5.47
C PHE A 84 -16.34 13.03 4.50
N PHE A 85 -15.27 13.80 4.60
CA PHE A 85 -14.90 14.80 3.61
C PHE A 85 -14.19 14.12 2.43
N LYS A 86 -14.76 14.29 1.25
CA LYS A 86 -14.17 13.84 -0.01
C LYS A 86 -13.42 15.01 -0.63
N PHE A 87 -12.12 14.83 -0.89
CA PHE A 87 -11.36 15.86 -1.56
C PHE A 87 -11.90 16.09 -2.98
N PRO A 88 -12.09 17.35 -3.40
CA PRO A 88 -12.51 17.62 -4.76
C PRO A 88 -11.40 17.25 -5.75
N ILE A 89 -11.78 16.73 -6.92
CA ILE A 89 -10.83 16.20 -7.93
C ILE A 89 -9.83 17.27 -8.39
N TRP A 90 -10.24 18.53 -8.50
CA TRP A 90 -9.34 19.61 -8.87
C TRP A 90 -8.22 19.85 -7.83
N LEU A 91 -8.46 19.47 -6.57
CA LEU A 91 -7.49 19.61 -5.48
C LEU A 91 -6.60 18.38 -5.36
N VAL A 92 -7.19 17.18 -5.38
CA VAL A 92 -6.46 15.92 -5.29
C VAL A 92 -6.98 14.95 -6.34
N HIS A 93 -6.09 14.55 -7.24
CA HIS A 93 -6.40 13.63 -8.33
C HIS A 93 -5.30 12.58 -8.45
N PHE A 94 -5.62 11.35 -8.09
CA PHE A 94 -4.72 10.22 -8.27
C PHE A 94 -5.31 9.33 -9.36
N LYS A 95 -4.48 8.96 -10.34
CA LYS A 95 -4.86 8.09 -11.44
C LYS A 95 -3.98 6.85 -11.41
N ALA A 96 -4.59 5.68 -11.46
CA ALA A 96 -3.91 4.39 -11.57
C ALA A 96 -4.24 3.76 -12.92
N ASP A 97 -3.21 3.44 -13.70
CA ASP A 97 -3.31 2.72 -14.98
C ASP A 97 -2.86 1.25 -14.76
N PHE A 98 -3.78 0.30 -14.96
CA PHE A 98 -3.55 -1.14 -14.84
C PHE A 98 -3.03 -1.71 -16.16
N GLN A 99 -1.86 -2.34 -16.11
CA GLN A 99 -1.18 -2.89 -17.27
C GLN A 99 -1.54 -4.37 -17.43
N SER A 100 -2.03 -4.75 -18.62
CA SER A 100 -2.63 -6.07 -18.84
C SER A 100 -1.63 -7.21 -18.96
N ASN A 101 -0.33 -6.95 -19.17
CA ASN A 101 0.76 -7.93 -19.07
C ASN A 101 2.08 -7.19 -19.35
N PRO A 102 2.91 -6.90 -18.34
CA PRO A 102 4.26 -6.45 -18.63
C PRO A 102 5.03 -7.64 -19.19
N VAL A 103 5.15 -7.69 -20.53
CA VAL A 103 5.83 -8.76 -21.29
C VAL A 103 7.25 -9.02 -20.73
N PHE A 104 7.86 -8.01 -20.13
CA PHE A 104 9.21 -7.99 -19.61
C PHE A 104 9.40 -8.59 -18.20
N CYS A 105 8.33 -8.96 -17.47
CA CYS A 105 8.48 -9.43 -16.08
C CYS A 105 9.23 -10.76 -15.93
N LYS A 106 9.10 -11.65 -16.92
CA LYS A 106 9.72 -12.99 -16.84
C LYS A 106 11.24 -12.94 -16.90
N GLU A 107 11.80 -11.83 -17.36
CA GLU A 107 13.24 -11.63 -17.55
C GLU A 107 13.85 -10.68 -16.52
N LEU A 108 13.08 -10.20 -15.54
CA LEU A 108 13.67 -9.43 -14.45
C LEU A 108 14.65 -10.35 -13.71
N THR A 109 15.93 -10.02 -13.82
CA THR A 109 17.00 -10.63 -13.05
C THR A 109 17.25 -9.80 -11.80
N LYS A 110 18.11 -10.30 -10.90
CA LYS A 110 18.55 -9.53 -9.72
C LYS A 110 19.29 -8.24 -10.09
N ASP A 111 19.78 -8.16 -11.33
CA ASP A 111 20.57 -7.05 -11.88
C ASP A 111 19.74 -6.12 -12.78
N ALA A 112 18.41 -6.27 -12.77
CA ALA A 112 17.52 -5.42 -13.55
C ALA A 112 17.68 -3.94 -13.19
N THR A 113 17.72 -3.09 -14.22
CA THR A 113 17.79 -1.63 -14.04
C THR A 113 16.47 -1.09 -13.49
N THR A 114 16.51 0.10 -12.88
CA THR A 114 15.32 0.79 -12.39
C THR A 114 14.23 0.93 -13.47
N ASP A 115 14.60 1.19 -14.72
CA ASP A 115 13.64 1.34 -15.82
C ASP A 115 13.03 0.00 -16.25
N GLN A 116 13.81 -1.07 -16.24
CA GLN A 116 13.29 -2.43 -16.47
C GLN A 116 12.30 -2.82 -15.38
N ILE A 117 12.61 -2.49 -14.11
CA ILE A 117 11.69 -2.72 -13.00
C ILE A 117 10.42 -1.90 -13.23
N LYS A 118 10.49 -0.60 -13.49
CA LYS A 118 9.31 0.24 -13.75
C LYS A 118 8.45 -0.27 -14.91
N ALA A 119 9.06 -0.74 -15.99
CA ALA A 119 8.37 -1.33 -17.14
C ALA A 119 7.60 -2.61 -16.79
N CYS A 120 7.95 -3.26 -15.67
CA CYS A 120 7.33 -4.47 -15.16
C CYS A 120 6.22 -4.21 -14.12
N ALA A 121 5.88 -2.95 -13.87
CA ALA A 121 4.82 -2.61 -12.94
C ALA A 121 3.45 -3.05 -13.46
N SER A 122 2.65 -3.68 -12.60
CA SER A 122 1.25 -3.98 -12.90
C SER A 122 0.35 -2.76 -12.85
N VAL A 123 0.76 -1.72 -12.11
CA VAL A 123 0.02 -0.46 -12.03
C VAL A 123 1.00 0.69 -12.06
N LYS A 124 0.71 1.71 -12.87
CA LYS A 124 1.36 3.02 -12.76
C LYS A 124 0.39 3.98 -12.10
N ARG A 125 0.76 4.58 -10.98
CA ARG A 125 -0.04 5.61 -10.31
C ARG A 125 0.61 6.98 -10.44
N GLU A 126 -0.13 7.93 -10.96
CA GLU A 126 0.23 9.35 -10.95
C GLU A 126 -0.57 10.04 -9.85
N SER A 127 0.12 10.81 -9.01
CA SER A 127 -0.50 11.57 -7.94
C SER A 127 -0.37 13.06 -8.21
N THR A 128 -1.51 13.74 -8.33
CA THR A 128 -1.58 15.17 -8.59
C THR A 128 -2.28 15.88 -7.45
N VAL A 129 -1.68 16.98 -6.98
CA VAL A 129 -2.25 17.87 -5.96
C VAL A 129 -2.15 19.30 -6.48
N LEU A 130 -3.25 20.06 -6.43
CA LEU A 130 -3.32 21.43 -6.94
C LEU A 130 -2.80 21.56 -8.39
N GLY A 131 -3.13 20.59 -9.24
CA GLY A 131 -2.67 20.56 -10.64
C GLY A 131 -1.20 20.17 -10.84
N SER A 132 -0.39 20.04 -9.79
CA SER A 132 1.01 19.63 -9.86
C SER A 132 1.16 18.12 -9.63
N ASN A 133 1.94 17.43 -10.47
CA ASN A 133 2.32 16.04 -10.22
C ASN A 133 3.29 16.00 -9.02
N ILE A 134 2.88 15.35 -7.94
CA ILE A 134 3.66 15.21 -6.70
C ILE A 134 4.38 13.86 -6.62
N GLY A 135 4.14 12.96 -7.56
CA GLY A 135 4.76 11.64 -7.57
C GLY A 135 4.19 10.70 -8.62
N THR A 136 5.08 9.86 -9.17
CA THR A 136 4.72 8.72 -10.00
C THR A 136 5.19 7.46 -9.30
N TYR A 137 4.29 6.50 -9.13
CA TYR A 137 4.51 5.28 -8.34
C TYR A 137 4.25 4.06 -9.20
N TYR A 138 5.06 3.01 -9.01
CA TYR A 138 5.04 1.80 -9.83
C TYR A 138 4.73 0.60 -8.94
N MET A 139 3.56 0.02 -9.13
CA MET A 139 3.06 -1.07 -8.31
C MET A 139 3.36 -2.41 -8.96
N HIS A 140 3.88 -3.36 -8.19
CA HIS A 140 4.18 -4.71 -8.65
C HIS A 140 3.17 -5.71 -8.07
N LYS A 141 2.99 -6.85 -8.72
CA LYS A 141 2.33 -8.00 -8.08
C LYS A 141 3.44 -8.88 -7.50
N ILE A 142 3.35 -9.17 -6.21
CA ILE A 142 4.32 -10.01 -5.48
C ILE A 142 3.71 -11.36 -5.11
N GLY A 143 2.40 -11.53 -5.28
CA GLY A 143 1.68 -12.76 -5.02
C GLY A 143 0.58 -13.00 -6.06
N ASP A 144 0.33 -14.27 -6.39
CA ASP A 144 -0.75 -14.68 -7.28
C ASP A 144 -2.08 -14.90 -6.55
N LYS A 145 -3.09 -15.38 -7.28
CA LYS A 145 -4.43 -15.67 -6.74
C LYS A 145 -4.47 -16.81 -5.71
N ASP A 146 -3.45 -17.66 -5.72
CA ASP A 146 -3.29 -18.83 -4.86
C ASP A 146 -2.23 -18.56 -3.78
N HIS A 147 -1.89 -17.29 -3.56
CA HIS A 147 -0.95 -16.87 -2.54
C HIS A 147 0.49 -17.39 -2.79
N LYS A 148 0.86 -17.67 -4.03
CA LYS A 148 2.25 -18.03 -4.34
C LYS A 148 3.05 -16.78 -4.68
N PRO A 149 4.32 -16.70 -4.23
CA PRO A 149 5.18 -15.57 -4.55
C PRO A 149 5.40 -15.47 -6.06
N ILE A 150 5.40 -14.24 -6.58
CA ILE A 150 5.73 -13.92 -7.97
C ILE A 150 7.15 -13.37 -8.00
N GLU A 151 8.09 -14.18 -8.50
CA GLU A 151 9.49 -13.78 -8.62
C GLU A 151 9.76 -12.98 -9.92
N PRO A 152 10.74 -12.05 -9.90
CA PRO A 152 11.59 -11.67 -8.76
C PRO A 152 10.98 -10.59 -7.85
N ALA A 153 9.77 -10.10 -8.15
CA ALA A 153 9.15 -8.98 -7.45
C ALA A 153 8.99 -9.25 -5.95
N TYR A 154 8.66 -10.49 -5.57
CA TYR A 154 8.58 -10.90 -4.18
C TYR A 154 9.94 -10.83 -3.46
N SER A 155 11.02 -11.34 -4.06
CA SER A 155 12.37 -11.22 -3.49
C SER A 155 12.80 -9.76 -3.30
N MET A 156 12.50 -8.89 -4.27
CA MET A 156 12.80 -7.46 -4.16
C MET A 156 12.02 -6.80 -3.03
N TYR A 157 10.71 -7.10 -2.93
CA TYR A 157 9.86 -6.67 -1.83
C TYR A 157 10.46 -7.05 -0.47
N LEU A 158 10.85 -8.32 -0.30
CA LEU A 158 11.45 -8.80 0.95
C LEU A 158 12.75 -8.06 1.28
N LYS A 159 13.62 -7.83 0.29
CA LYS A 159 14.86 -7.09 0.50
C LYS A 159 14.59 -5.68 1.04
N HIS A 160 13.67 -4.94 0.43
CA HIS A 160 13.32 -3.60 0.90
C HIS A 160 12.63 -3.61 2.26
N ALA A 161 11.69 -4.54 2.47
CA ALA A 161 11.04 -4.71 3.78
C ALA A 161 12.07 -4.91 4.88
N ASN A 162 13.11 -5.73 4.62
CA ASN A 162 14.24 -5.89 5.52
C ASN A 162 15.04 -4.59 5.70
N GLU A 163 15.32 -3.83 4.65
CA GLU A 163 16.10 -2.58 4.74
C GLU A 163 15.39 -1.49 5.57
N VAL A 164 14.07 -1.33 5.40
CA VAL A 164 13.30 -0.23 6.01
C VAL A 164 12.65 -0.58 7.35
N SER A 165 12.52 -1.87 7.67
CA SER A 165 11.98 -2.32 8.95
C SER A 165 12.99 -2.06 10.07
N GLN A 166 12.61 -1.18 10.99
CA GLN A 166 13.39 -0.76 12.15
C GLN A 166 12.46 -0.73 13.38
N PRO A 167 12.08 -1.90 13.91
CA PRO A 167 11.05 -1.98 14.95
C PRO A 167 11.50 -1.25 16.23
N ASP A 168 10.62 -0.43 16.79
CA ASP A 168 10.88 0.30 18.06
C ASP A 168 9.72 0.07 19.03
N PRO A 169 9.93 -0.69 20.12
CA PRO A 169 8.83 -1.12 20.99
C PRO A 169 8.21 0.07 21.74
N THR A 170 9.01 1.08 22.08
CA THR A 170 8.55 2.28 22.78
C THR A 170 7.60 3.10 21.90
N SER A 171 7.98 3.36 20.66
CA SER A 171 7.15 4.08 19.69
C SER A 171 5.93 3.28 19.28
N ALA A 172 6.04 1.95 19.16
CA ALA A 172 4.89 1.11 18.89
C ALA A 172 3.81 1.25 19.98
N VAL A 173 4.19 1.24 21.26
CA VAL A 173 3.26 1.52 22.37
C VAL A 173 2.68 2.92 22.25
N LYS A 174 3.53 3.93 22.01
CA LYS A 174 3.11 5.34 21.93
C LYS A 174 2.09 5.59 20.82
N TYR A 175 2.30 5.07 19.63
CA TYR A 175 1.50 5.39 18.44
C TYR A 175 0.41 4.36 18.15
N LEU A 176 0.66 3.08 18.42
CA LEU A 176 -0.34 2.02 18.19
C LEU A 176 -1.15 1.69 19.44
N GLY A 177 -0.72 2.14 20.62
CA GLY A 177 -1.36 1.80 21.90
C GLY A 177 -1.16 0.33 22.31
N LYS A 178 -0.18 -0.35 21.72
CA LYS A 178 0.04 -1.80 21.91
C LYS A 178 1.52 -2.10 22.09
N LYS A 179 1.82 -3.03 23.00
CA LYS A 179 3.17 -3.58 23.17
C LYS A 179 3.40 -4.65 22.10
N LEU A 180 4.30 -4.37 21.16
CA LEU A 180 4.78 -5.37 20.21
C LEU A 180 5.87 -6.20 20.89
N VAL A 181 5.78 -7.53 20.77
CA VAL A 181 6.75 -8.48 21.35
C VAL A 181 6.96 -9.66 20.41
N GLY A 182 8.07 -10.37 20.59
CA GLY A 182 8.37 -11.59 19.84
C GLY A 182 8.66 -11.31 18.36
N PRO A 183 8.18 -12.15 17.42
CA PRO A 183 8.57 -12.08 16.01
C PRO A 183 8.17 -10.75 15.35
N TYR A 184 7.21 -10.01 15.91
CA TYR A 184 6.82 -8.67 15.44
C TYR A 184 7.84 -7.57 15.76
N MET A 185 8.97 -7.90 16.39
CA MET A 185 10.07 -6.97 16.65
C MET A 185 11.33 -7.33 15.86
N GLU A 186 11.23 -8.28 14.93
CA GLU A 186 12.33 -8.68 14.06
C GLU A 186 12.41 -7.77 12.83
N LYS A 187 13.63 -7.55 12.34
CA LYS A 187 13.87 -6.87 11.07
C LYS A 187 13.20 -7.63 9.92
N GLY A 188 12.67 -6.91 8.94
CA GLY A 188 11.95 -7.48 7.81
C GLY A 188 10.46 -7.71 8.05
N THR A 189 9.97 -7.38 9.24
CA THR A 189 8.54 -7.48 9.54
C THR A 189 7.79 -6.20 9.19
N SER A 190 6.49 -6.38 8.97
CA SER A 190 5.48 -5.34 8.76
C SER A 190 4.40 -5.45 9.84
N PHE A 191 3.48 -4.50 9.86
CA PHE A 191 2.23 -4.67 10.62
C PHE A 191 1.03 -4.30 9.75
N VAL A 192 -0.13 -4.89 10.08
CA VAL A 192 -1.38 -4.72 9.34
C VAL A 192 -2.34 -3.81 10.10
N GLY A 193 -3.13 -3.03 9.37
CA GLY A 193 -4.20 -2.23 9.95
C GLY A 193 -5.40 -3.05 10.43
N GLY A 194 -6.07 -2.61 11.50
CA GLY A 194 -7.27 -3.26 12.05
C GLY A 194 -7.08 -3.84 13.46
N ASN A 195 -8.15 -4.43 14.01
CA ASN A 195 -8.21 -4.92 15.40
C ASN A 195 -7.43 -6.23 15.65
N GLY A 196 -6.12 -6.23 15.36
CA GLY A 196 -5.20 -7.04 16.17
C GLY A 196 -4.54 -8.27 15.56
N ASN A 197 -4.70 -8.55 14.27
CA ASN A 197 -3.88 -9.59 13.64
C ASN A 197 -2.71 -8.92 12.91
N TYR A 198 -1.59 -8.82 13.62
CA TYR A 198 -0.31 -8.54 12.98
C TYR A 198 -0.03 -9.64 11.97
N CYS A 199 0.05 -9.33 10.69
CA CYS A 199 0.69 -10.27 9.80
C CYS A 199 2.19 -10.21 10.08
N THR A 200 2.70 -11.24 10.75
CA THR A 200 4.02 -11.71 10.33
C THR A 200 3.80 -12.25 8.93
N PHE A 201 4.40 -11.64 7.92
CA PHE A 201 4.78 -12.41 6.77
C PHE A 201 6.16 -12.97 7.13
N PRO A 202 6.28 -14.14 7.77
CA PRO A 202 7.47 -14.90 7.46
C PRO A 202 7.47 -15.07 5.93
N PRO A 203 8.64 -15.06 5.27
CA PRO A 203 8.76 -15.35 3.84
C PRO A 203 8.02 -16.63 3.35
N SER A 204 7.49 -17.44 4.26
CA SER A 204 6.78 -18.70 4.03
C SER A 204 5.24 -18.67 4.17
N MET A 205 4.59 -17.57 4.58
CA MET A 205 3.13 -17.58 4.84
C MET A 205 2.39 -16.44 4.14
N VAL A 206 1.92 -16.72 2.93
CA VAL A 206 1.03 -15.84 2.14
C VAL A 206 -0.46 -16.20 2.40
N ALA A 207 -0.76 -17.03 3.40
CA ALA A 207 -1.92 -17.94 3.35
C ALA A 207 -3.33 -17.41 3.71
N ASP A 208 -3.53 -16.25 4.34
CA ASP A 208 -4.86 -15.93 4.92
C ASP A 208 -5.40 -14.51 4.62
N VAL A 209 -5.43 -14.10 3.34
CA VAL A 209 -6.21 -12.94 2.91
C VAL A 209 -7.32 -13.40 1.96
N PRO A 210 -8.59 -12.97 2.13
CA PRO A 210 -9.69 -13.41 1.27
C PRO A 210 -9.42 -13.15 -0.21
N LYS A 211 -9.74 -14.16 -1.03
CA LYS A 211 -9.61 -14.19 -2.48
C LYS A 211 -10.32 -13.01 -3.14
N LYS A 212 -9.58 -12.00 -3.61
CA LYS A 212 -9.78 -11.25 -4.87
C LYS A 212 -8.83 -10.03 -4.93
N LEU A 213 -7.95 -9.99 -5.94
CA LEU A 213 -7.07 -8.87 -6.31
C LEU A 213 -6.08 -8.37 -5.24
N MET A 214 -4.88 -8.97 -5.23
CA MET A 214 -3.67 -8.35 -4.66
C MET A 214 -2.98 -7.46 -5.70
N GLN A 215 -2.64 -6.23 -5.32
CA GLN A 215 -1.83 -5.28 -6.09
C GLN A 215 -0.97 -4.48 -5.10
N ILE A 216 0.36 -4.44 -5.28
CA ILE A 216 1.29 -3.89 -4.28
C ILE A 216 1.91 -2.59 -4.77
N LEU A 217 1.78 -1.52 -3.98
CA LEU A 217 2.55 -0.30 -4.17
C LEU A 217 4.02 -0.52 -3.80
N TRP A 218 4.91 -0.15 -4.71
CA TRP A 218 6.29 0.15 -4.39
C TRP A 218 6.60 1.56 -4.92
N SER A 219 7.24 2.38 -4.11
CA SER A 219 7.76 3.68 -4.55
C SER A 219 9.28 3.57 -4.60
N MET A 220 9.86 3.58 -5.80
CA MET A 220 11.28 3.89 -6.02
C MET A 220 11.39 5.31 -6.54
#